data_AF-A0A1M4UN00-F1
#
_entry.id   AF-A0A1M4UN00-F1
#
_cell.length_a   1.000
_cell.length_b   1.000
_cell.length_c   1.000
_cell.angle_alpha   90.00
_cell.angle_beta   90.00
_cell.angle_gamma   90.00
#
_symmetry.space_group_name_H-M   'P 1'
#
loop_
_entity.id
_entity.type
_entity.pdbx_description
1 polymer ?
#
loop_
_entity_poly.entity_id
_entity_poly.type
_entity_poly.pdbx_seq_one_letter_code
_entity_poly.pdbx_strand_id
1 'polypeptide(L)'
;MKFITKLLFILNIAIWIGAGAACWVLTGSTLGSVILIGFVAFLIAWAISDEAIIVSCDDFMNPEWRIFTRRIFWATSASLICMGIFIFVCVAMDIFNMREFLNMKSS
;
A
#
# COMPACT_ATOMS: atom_id res chain seq x y z
N MET A 1 11.34 -20.42 12.93
CA MET A 1 9.98 -19.95 12.58
C MET A 1 9.89 -19.41 11.14
N LYS A 2 11.02 -19.33 10.43
CA LYS A 2 11.15 -18.88 9.03
C LYS A 2 10.14 -19.44 8.02
N PHE A 3 9.68 -20.69 8.17
CA PHE A 3 8.68 -21.27 7.26
C PHE A 3 7.29 -20.63 7.44
N ILE A 4 6.88 -20.43 8.70
CA ILE A 4 5.57 -19.83 9.04
C ILE A 4 5.52 -18.37 8.60
N THR A 5 6.60 -17.61 8.82
CA THR A 5 6.68 -16.21 8.38
C THR A 5 6.68 -16.06 6.86
N LYS A 6 7.38 -16.94 6.12
CA LYS A 6 7.30 -16.99 4.66
C LYS A 6 5.88 -17.32 4.15
N LEU A 7 5.21 -18.27 4.79
CA LEU A 7 3.85 -18.66 4.43
C LEU A 7 2.87 -17.49 4.65
N LEU A 8 2.98 -16.80 5.79
CA LEU A 8 2.16 -15.61 6.08
C LEU A 8 2.43 -14.47 5.12
N PHE A 9 3.66 -14.29 4.66
CA PHE A 9 3.99 -13.29 3.64
C PHE A 9 3.30 -13.60 2.30
N ILE A 10 3.35 -14.86 1.86
CA ILE A 10 2.66 -15.31 0.65
C ILE A 10 1.15 -15.13 0.80
N LEU A 11 0.59 -15.48 1.96
CA LEU A 11 -0.82 -15.27 2.26
C LEU A 11 -1.20 -13.78 2.18
N ASN A 12 -0.36 -12.89 2.69
CA ASN A 12 -0.58 -11.45 2.61
C ASN A 12 -0.57 -10.96 1.15
N ILE A 13 0.35 -11.45 0.32
CA ILE A 13 0.36 -11.16 -1.12
C ILE A 13 -0.93 -11.67 -1.79
N ALA A 14 -1.37 -12.88 -1.43
CA ALA A 14 -2.62 -13.43 -1.97
C ALA A 14 -3.84 -12.56 -1.60
N ILE A 15 -3.88 -12.02 -0.39
CA ILE A 15 -4.92 -11.07 0.03
C ILE A 15 -4.88 -9.79 -0.83
N TRP A 16 -3.69 -9.22 -1.08
CA TRP A 16 -3.55 -8.05 -1.95
C TRP A 16 -4.05 -8.30 -3.37
N ILE A 17 -3.67 -9.44 -3.96
CA ILE A 17 -4.11 -9.82 -5.32
C ILE A 17 -5.62 -10.05 -5.34
N GLY A 18 -6.16 -10.76 -4.34
CA GLY A 18 -7.60 -11.02 -4.22
C GLY A 18 -8.41 -9.74 -4.03
N ALA A 19 -7.95 -8.83 -3.17
CA ALA A 19 -8.57 -7.53 -2.95
C ALA A 19 -8.52 -6.66 -4.22
N GLY A 20 -7.39 -6.65 -4.93
CA GLY A 20 -7.26 -5.97 -6.22
C GLY A 20 -8.26 -6.50 -7.24
N ALA A 21 -8.29 -7.81 -7.47
CA ALA A 21 -9.24 -8.43 -8.39
C ALA A 21 -10.70 -8.13 -8.03
N ALA A 22 -11.05 -8.22 -6.74
CA ALA A 22 -12.39 -7.91 -6.26
C ALA A 22 -12.77 -6.44 -6.53
N CYS A 23 -11.88 -5.49 -6.28
CA CYS A 23 -12.16 -4.07 -6.55
C CYS A 23 -12.24 -3.74 -8.03
N TRP A 24 -11.47 -4.42 -8.89
CA TRP A 24 -11.63 -4.28 -10.34
C TRP A 24 -13.01 -4.73 -10.82
N VAL A 25 -13.50 -5.84 -10.27
CA VAL A 25 -14.82 -6.39 -10.63
C VAL A 25 -15.97 -5.55 -10.08
N LEU A 26 -15.87 -5.09 -8.82
CA LEU A 26 -16.99 -4.44 -8.13
C LEU A 26 -17.09 -2.93 -8.38
N THR A 27 -15.96 -2.26 -8.55
CA THR A 27 -15.86 -0.80 -8.56
C THR A 27 -15.16 -0.24 -9.80
N GLY A 28 -14.73 -1.12 -10.71
CA GLY A 28 -14.07 -0.75 -11.95
C GLY A 28 -12.64 -0.25 -11.75
N SER A 29 -12.13 0.48 -12.76
CA SER A 29 -10.71 0.85 -12.86
C SER A 29 -10.23 1.79 -11.76
N THR A 30 -11.11 2.59 -11.15
CA THR A 30 -10.70 3.68 -10.25
C THR A 30 -10.19 3.16 -8.91
N LEU A 31 -10.94 2.25 -8.26
CA LEU A 31 -10.49 1.65 -7.00
C LEU A 31 -9.51 0.50 -7.21
N GLY A 32 -9.56 -0.17 -8.37
CA GLY A 32 -8.55 -1.15 -8.76
C GLY A 32 -7.15 -0.53 -8.84
N SER A 33 -7.00 0.60 -9.52
CA SER A 33 -5.71 1.28 -9.67
C SER A 33 -5.14 1.77 -8.33
N VAL A 34 -5.99 2.25 -7.43
CA VAL A 34 -5.60 2.66 -6.06
C VAL A 34 -4.99 1.48 -5.30
N ILE A 35 -5.62 0.30 -5.34
CA ILE A 35 -5.10 -0.90 -4.67
C ILE A 35 -3.81 -1.39 -5.32
N LEU A 36 -3.69 -1.28 -6.65
CA LEU A 36 -2.47 -1.67 -7.35
C LEU A 36 -1.29 -0.76 -6.97
N ILE A 37 -1.50 0.55 -6.87
CA ILE A 37 -0.49 1.50 -6.38
C ILE A 37 -0.12 1.18 -4.92
N GLY A 38 -1.12 0.92 -4.07
CA GLY A 38 -0.90 0.46 -2.70
C GLY A 38 -0.04 -0.79 -2.63
N PHE A 39 -0.32 -1.78 -3.48
CA PHE A 39 0.44 -3.03 -3.54
C PHE A 39 1.89 -2.81 -3.98
N VAL A 40 2.12 -1.95 -4.99
CA VAL A 40 3.49 -1.60 -5.42
C VAL A 40 4.24 -0.88 -4.29
N ALA A 41 3.59 0.06 -3.60
CA ALA A 41 4.17 0.74 -2.44
C ALA A 41 4.48 -0.24 -1.30
N PHE A 42 3.61 -1.23 -1.06
CA PHE A 42 3.84 -2.30 -0.11
C PHE A 42 5.11 -3.10 -0.44
N LEU A 43 5.31 -3.49 -1.71
CA LEU A 43 6.50 -4.24 -2.13
C LEU A 43 7.80 -3.44 -1.97
N ILE A 44 7.76 -2.15 -2.32
CA ILE A 44 8.91 -1.25 -2.16
C ILE A 44 9.24 -1.06 -0.69
N ALA A 45 8.23 -0.78 0.15
CA ALA A 45 8.42 -0.65 1.58
C ALA A 45 8.89 -1.99 2.20
N TRP A 46 8.37 -3.12 1.75
CA TRP A 46 8.88 -4.41 2.22
C TRP A 46 10.37 -4.58 1.92
N ALA A 47 10.83 -4.23 0.72
CA ALA A 47 12.23 -4.32 0.33
C ALA A 47 13.15 -3.38 1.13
N ILE A 48 12.70 -2.14 1.40
CA ILE A 48 13.50 -1.14 2.13
C ILE A 48 13.50 -1.42 3.65
N SER A 49 12.53 -2.18 4.16
CA SER A 49 12.38 -2.45 5.60
C SER A 49 13.58 -3.17 6.23
N ASP A 50 14.37 -3.91 5.45
CA ASP A 50 15.59 -4.56 5.91
C ASP A 50 16.65 -3.54 6.37
N GLU A 51 16.79 -2.43 5.65
CA GLU A 51 17.83 -1.42 5.92
C GLU A 51 17.32 -0.29 6.82
N ALA A 52 16.02 0.03 6.76
CA ALA A 52 15.47 1.22 7.41
C ALA A 52 14.97 0.99 8.85
N ILE A 53 14.62 -0.24 9.24
CA ILE A 53 13.91 -0.52 10.50
C ILE A 53 14.72 -1.39 11.45
N ILE A 54 15.65 -2.17 10.91
CA ILE A 54 16.38 -3.18 11.67
C ILE A 54 17.80 -2.68 11.84
N VAL A 55 18.07 -2.15 13.02
CA VAL A 55 19.46 -2.00 13.46
C VAL A 55 20.03 -3.41 13.58
N SER A 56 21.22 -3.66 13.04
CA SER A 56 21.88 -4.98 13.04
C SER A 56 22.00 -5.63 14.44
N CYS A 57 21.93 -4.82 15.51
CA CYS A 57 21.90 -5.28 16.90
C CYS A 57 20.52 -5.86 17.33
N ASP A 58 19.43 -5.35 16.76
CA ASP A 58 18.05 -5.76 17.05
C ASP A 58 17.70 -7.13 16.41
N ASP A 59 18.41 -7.53 15.36
CA ASP A 59 18.28 -8.84 14.70
C ASP A 59 18.82 -9.99 15.56
N PHE A 60 19.79 -9.72 16.44
CA PHE A 60 20.39 -10.74 17.30
C PHE A 60 19.64 -10.94 18.61
N MET A 61 19.03 -9.87 19.14
CA MET A 61 18.36 -9.87 20.46
C MET A 61 16.86 -10.15 20.40
N ASN A 62 16.21 -10.05 19.23
CA ASN A 62 14.76 -10.17 19.12
C ASN A 62 14.29 -11.44 18.43
N PRO A 63 13.15 -12.00 18.87
CA PRO A 63 12.58 -13.18 18.23
C PRO A 63 12.18 -12.89 16.77
N GLU A 64 12.47 -13.83 15.87
CA GLU A 64 12.18 -13.77 14.41
C GLU A 64 10.75 -13.27 14.11
N TRP A 65 9.79 -13.64 14.96
CA TRP A 65 8.38 -13.24 14.85
C TRP A 65 8.17 -11.73 15.00
N ARG A 66 8.84 -11.09 15.97
CA ARG A 66 8.68 -9.65 16.25
C ARG A 66 9.24 -8.79 15.13
N ILE A 67 10.34 -9.23 14.52
CA ILE A 67 10.94 -8.57 13.36
C ILE A 67 9.98 -8.65 12.17
N PHE A 68 9.42 -9.83 11.91
CA PHE A 68 8.46 -10.04 10.83
C PHE A 68 7.17 -9.20 10.97
N THR A 69 6.56 -9.17 12.15
CA THR A 69 5.34 -8.37 12.38
C THR A 69 5.61 -6.89 12.24
N ARG A 70 6.77 -6.40 12.69
CA ARG A 70 7.17 -4.99 12.53
C ARG A 70 7.37 -4.62 11.06
N ARG A 71 7.99 -5.51 10.26
CA ARG A 71 8.13 -5.31 8.80
C ARG A 71 6.78 -5.27 8.10
N ILE A 72 5.88 -6.22 8.40
CA ILE A 72 4.54 -6.26 7.78
C ILE A 72 3.77 -5.01 8.13
N PHE A 73 3.81 -4.61 9.40
CA PHE A 73 3.11 -3.41 9.86
C PHE A 73 3.63 -2.17 9.13
N TRP A 74 4.94 -1.99 9.04
CA TRP A 74 5.53 -0.85 8.34
C TRP A 74 5.17 -0.80 6.85
N ALA A 75 5.35 -1.93 6.15
CA ALA A 75 5.04 -2.00 4.72
C ALA A 75 3.54 -1.76 4.45
N THR A 76 2.67 -2.28 5.32
CA THR A 76 1.21 -2.05 5.23
C THR A 76 0.88 -0.59 5.51
N SER A 77 1.43 0.02 6.56
CA SER A 77 1.20 1.44 6.85
C SER A 77 1.69 2.35 5.72
N ALA A 78 2.87 2.08 5.15
CA ALA A 78 3.40 2.84 4.01
C ALA A 78 2.47 2.74 2.79
N SER A 79 1.96 1.54 2.50
CA SER A 79 1.00 1.33 1.41
C SER A 79 -0.32 2.09 1.60
N LEU A 80 -0.88 2.07 2.82
CA LEU A 80 -2.12 2.79 3.14
C LEU A 80 -1.95 4.31 3.05
N ILE A 81 -0.82 4.83 3.50
CA ILE A 81 -0.50 6.26 3.36
C ILE A 81 -0.39 6.62 1.88
N CYS A 82 0.31 5.82 1.08
CA CYS A 82 0.45 6.05 -0.36
C CYS A 82 -0.91 6.03 -1.06
N MET A 83 -1.78 5.06 -0.75
CA MET A 83 -3.15 5.02 -1.26
C MET A 83 -3.95 6.27 -0.87
N GLY A 84 -3.87 6.70 0.39
CA GLY A 84 -4.55 7.90 0.88
C GLY A 84 -4.10 9.18 0.16
N ILE A 85 -2.79 9.35 -0.05
CA ILE A 85 -2.23 10.47 -0.82
C ILE A 85 -2.72 10.42 -2.27
N PHE A 86 -2.71 9.24 -2.89
CA PHE A 86 -3.14 9.08 -4.28
C PHE A 86 -4.63 9.44 -4.46
N ILE A 87 -5.50 8.94 -3.57
CA ILE A 87 -6.93 9.31 -3.56
C ILE A 87 -7.10 10.82 -3.39
N PHE A 88 -6.36 11.43 -2.47
CA PHE A 88 -6.43 12.87 -2.23
C PHE A 88 -6.04 13.67 -3.48
N VAL A 89 -4.98 13.27 -4.18
CA VAL A 89 -4.56 13.91 -5.44
C VAL A 89 -5.64 13.76 -6.51
N CYS A 90 -6.22 12.56 -6.69
CA CYS A 90 -7.31 12.36 -7.65
C CYS A 90 -8.50 13.27 -7.37
N VAL A 91 -8.95 13.34 -6.11
CA VAL A 91 -10.07 14.20 -5.70
C VAL A 91 -9.74 15.68 -5.90
N ALA A 92 -8.52 16.11 -5.58
CA ALA A 92 -8.09 17.49 -5.79
C ALA A 92 -8.14 17.86 -7.27
N MET A 93 -7.61 17.01 -8.15
CA MET A 93 -7.63 17.21 -9.61
C MET A 93 -9.06 17.30 -10.16
N ASP A 94 -9.96 16.42 -9.73
CA ASP A 94 -11.37 16.46 -10.15
C ASP A 94 -12.06 17.76 -9.74
N ILE A 95 -11.78 18.26 -8.53
CA ILE A 95 -12.30 19.55 -8.05
C ILE A 95 -11.77 20.71 -8.90
N PHE A 96 -10.49 20.71 -9.26
CA PHE A 96 -9.91 21.74 -10.12
C PHE A 96 -10.52 21.73 -11.53
N ASN A 97 -10.68 20.56 -12.15
CA ASN A 97 -11.32 20.42 -13.45
C ASN A 97 -12.78 20.91 -13.43
N MET A 98 -13.54 20.59 -12.37
CA MET A 98 -14.91 21.07 -12.20
C MET A 98 -14.98 22.60 -12.07
N ARG A 99 -13.99 23.23 -11.41
CA ARG A 99 -13.92 24.69 -11.30
C ARG A 99 -13.63 25.37 -12.64
N GLU A 100 -12.72 24.82 -13.44
CA GLU A 100 -12.46 25.34 -14.79
C GLU A 100 -13.71 25.25 -15.69
N PHE A 101 -14.41 24.12 -15.67
CA PHE A 101 -15.64 23.94 -16.44
C PHE A 101 -16.74 24.94 -16.05
N LEU A 102 -16.93 25.20 -14.75
CA LEU A 102 -17.92 26.17 -14.26
C LEU A 102 -17.56 27.61 -14.68
N ASN A 103 -16.28 27.97 -14.65
CA ASN A 103 -15.82 29.29 -15.06
C ASN A 103 -15.95 29.52 -16.58
N MET A 104 -15.79 28.48 -17.41
CA MET A 104 -16.02 28.58 -18.86
C MET A 104 -17.48 28.81 -19.23
N LYS A 105 -18.43 28.34 -18.39
CA LYS A 105 -19.86 28.47 -18.66
C LYS A 105 -20.47 29.81 -18.23
N SER A 106 -19.73 30.63 -17.48
CA SER A 106 -20.17 31.96 -17.04
C SER A 106 -19.65 33.11 -17.91
N SER A 107 -18.94 32.80 -19.01
CA SER A 107 -18.52 33.75 -20.05
C SER A 107 -19.39 33.61 -21.29
#